data_AF-A0A3L6FS73-F1
#
_entry.id   AF-A0A3L6FS73-F1
#
_cell.length_a   1.000
_cell.length_b   1.000
_cell.length_c   1.000
_cell.angle_alpha   90.00
_cell.angle_beta   90.00
_cell.angle_gamma   90.00
#
_symmetry.space_group_name_H-M   'P 1'
#
loop_
_entity.id
_entity.type
_entity.pdbx_description
1 polymer ?
#
loop_
_entity_poly.entity_id
_entity_poly.type
_entity_poly.pdbx_seq_one_letter_code
_entity_poly.pdbx_strand_id
1 'polypeptide(L)' 'MATTAQASVEGFNCTANRTYPCQVYALYRTGFAGVPLDLAAIGDLFAVSCFMVAHANNLSTTAALANGQPLLVPL' A
#
# COMPACT_ATOMS: atom_id res chain seq x y z
N MET A 1 -22.27 3.50 11.46
CA MET A 1 -21.16 2.63 11.90
C MET A 1 -20.71 1.83 10.70
N ALA A 2 -19.49 2.01 10.21
CA ALA A 2 -18.98 1.24 9.07
C ALA A 2 -18.42 -0.09 9.57
N THR A 3 -19.02 -1.20 9.14
CA THR A 3 -18.55 -2.55 9.48
C THR A 3 -17.21 -2.77 8.79
N THR A 4 -16.13 -2.91 9.56
CA THR A 4 -14.84 -3.33 9.01
C THR A 4 -14.97 -4.79 8.61
N ALA A 5 -15.03 -5.07 7.31
CA ALA A 5 -14.95 -6.44 6.81
C ALA A 5 -13.63 -7.06 7.31
N GLN A 6 -13.69 -8.27 7.87
CA GLN A 6 -12.48 -9.02 8.20
C GLN A 6 -11.63 -9.13 6.92
N ALA A 7 -10.35 -8.79 7.04
CA ALA A 7 -9.41 -8.99 5.95
C ALA A 7 -9.41 -10.48 5.58
N SER A 8 -9.77 -10.79 4.33
CA SER A 8 -9.66 -12.16 3.85
C SER A 8 -8.18 -12.54 3.83
N VAL A 9 -7.87 -13.68 4.43
CA VAL A 9 -6.54 -14.30 4.36
C VAL A 9 -6.43 -15.27 3.17
N GLU A 10 -7.49 -15.40 2.38
CA GLU A 10 -7.46 -16.20 1.16
C GLU A 10 -6.59 -15.49 0.11
N GLY A 11 -5.54 -16.18 -0.32
CA GLY A 11 -4.68 -15.69 -1.40
C GLY A 11 -5.42 -15.58 -2.72
N PHE A 12 -4.96 -14.67 -3.58
CA PHE A 12 -5.51 -14.52 -4.93
C PHE A 12 -4.72 -15.36 -5.93
N ASN A 13 -5.41 -16.20 -6.71
CA ASN A 13 -4.77 -16.97 -7.78
C ASN A 13 -4.41 -16.05 -8.95
N CYS A 14 -3.14 -16.09 -9.37
CA CYS A 14 -2.70 -15.35 -10.55
C CYS A 14 -3.39 -15.90 -11.82
N THR A 15 -3.90 -15.00 -12.66
CA THR A 15 -4.44 -15.39 -13.98
C THR A 15 -3.30 -15.90 -14.86
N ALA A 16 -3.53 -16.96 -15.63
CA ALA A 16 -2.51 -17.68 -16.42
C ALA A 16 -1.69 -16.81 -17.42
N ASN A 17 -2.15 -15.59 -17.74
CA ASN A 17 -1.47 -14.64 -18.62
C ASN A 17 -0.76 -13.49 -17.89
N ARG A 18 -0.68 -13.51 -16.55
CA ARG A 18 0.18 -12.60 -15.79
C ARG A 18 1.53 -13.27 -15.57
N THR A 19 2.39 -13.16 -16.56
CA THR A 19 3.78 -13.63 -16.48
C THR A 19 4.57 -12.75 -15.51
N TYR A 20 5.43 -13.34 -14.71
CA TYR A 20 6.29 -12.62 -13.78
C TYR A 20 7.22 -11.63 -14.51
N PRO A 21 7.44 -10.40 -13.99
CA PRO A 21 6.81 -9.82 -12.80
C PRO A 21 5.44 -9.20 -13.09
N CYS A 22 4.41 -9.57 -12.32
CA CYS A 22 3.08 -8.97 -12.41
C CYS A 22 2.96 -7.79 -11.44
N GLN A 23 2.28 -6.71 -11.86
CA GLN A 23 2.02 -5.58 -10.97
C GLN A 23 0.92 -5.95 -9.97
N VAL A 24 1.27 -5.97 -8.68
CA VAL A 24 0.38 -6.20 -7.54
C VAL A 24 0.51 -5.03 -6.56
N TYR A 25 -0.59 -4.68 -5.93
CA TYR A 25 -0.63 -3.59 -4.94
C TYR A 25 -1.41 -4.04 -3.71
N ALA A 26 -0.89 -3.71 -2.53
CA ALA A 26 -1.64 -3.72 -1.28
C ALA A 26 -2.34 -2.36 -1.09
N LEU A 27 -3.60 -2.39 -0.65
CA LEU A 27 -4.30 -1.19 -0.21
C LEU A 27 -3.99 -0.96 1.27
N TYR A 28 -3.15 0.03 1.56
CA TYR A 28 -2.79 0.44 2.91
C TYR A 28 -3.56 1.71 3.30
N ARG A 29 -4.06 1.79 4.54
CA ARG A 29 -4.66 3.01 5.09
C ARG A 29 -3.68 3.63 6.07
N THR A 30 -3.26 4.86 5.77
CA THR A 30 -2.29 5.62 6.59
C THR A 30 -2.84 5.92 7.99
N GLY A 31 -1.94 6.06 8.96
CA GLY A 31 -2.28 6.33 10.36
C GLY A 31 -2.98 5.16 11.07
N PHE A 32 -3.06 3.99 10.40
CA PHE A 32 -3.49 2.75 11.02
C PHE A 32 -2.36 2.19 11.91
N ALA A 33 -2.73 1.61 13.05
CA ALA A 33 -1.82 0.94 13.99
C ALA A 33 -0.64 1.80 14.51
N GLY A 34 -0.78 3.14 14.50
CA GLY A 34 0.25 4.04 15.02
C GLY A 34 1.49 4.20 14.13
N VAL A 35 1.44 3.71 12.88
CA VAL A 35 2.51 3.96 11.90
C VAL A 35 2.57 5.45 11.57
N PRO A 36 3.76 6.08 11.57
CA PRO A 36 3.93 7.48 11.19
C PRO A 36 3.32 7.79 9.81
N LEU A 37 2.80 9.01 9.65
CA LEU A 37 2.27 9.52 8.38
C LEU A 37 3.40 9.93 7.42
N ASP A 38 4.32 9.01 7.17
CA ASP A 38 5.48 9.20 6.30
C ASP A 38 5.67 8.02 5.34
N LEU A 39 6.04 8.33 4.10
CA LEU A 39 6.28 7.33 3.05
C LEU A 39 7.46 6.42 3.37
N ALA A 40 8.44 6.88 4.16
CA ALA A 40 9.57 6.04 4.58
C ALA A 40 9.14 4.92 5.52
N ALA A 41 8.38 5.24 6.58
CA ALA A 41 7.88 4.25 7.52
C ALA A 41 6.96 3.21 6.83
N ILE A 42 6.15 3.65 5.87
CA ILE A 42 5.31 2.76 5.07
C ILE A 42 6.19 1.91 4.13
N GLY A 43 7.19 2.51 3.48
CA GLY A 43 8.14 1.78 2.65
C GLY A 43 8.86 0.67 3.41
N ASP A 44 9.37 0.97 4.60
CA ASP A 44 10.06 0.01 5.47
C ASP A 44 9.14 -1.15 5.88
N LEU A 45 7.87 -0.89 6.17
CA LEU A 45 6.89 -1.92 6.54
C LEU A 45 6.67 -2.96 5.42
N PHE A 46 6.76 -2.53 4.16
CA PHE A 46 6.52 -3.37 2.98
C PHE A 46 7.80 -3.73 2.23
N ALA A 47 8.98 -3.36 2.76
CA ALA A 47 10.28 -3.53 2.11
C ALA A 47 10.33 -2.92 0.69
N VAL A 48 9.73 -1.74 0.50
CA VAL A 48 9.73 -0.98 -0.75
C VAL A 48 10.24 0.44 -0.56
N SER A 49 10.68 1.08 -1.65
CA SER A 49 11.17 2.47 -1.57
C SER A 49 10.04 3.49 -1.47
N CYS A 50 10.30 4.63 -0.83
CA CYS A 50 9.37 5.77 -0.82
C CYS A 50 8.99 6.21 -2.24
N PHE A 51 9.94 6.13 -3.18
CA PHE A 51 9.71 6.45 -4.59
C PHE A 51 8.67 5.53 -5.22
N MET A 52 8.73 4.21 -4.96
CA MET A 52 7.76 3.26 -5.46
C MET A 52 6.34 3.57 -4.96
N VAL A 53 6.20 3.85 -3.66
CA VAL A 53 4.90 4.21 -3.07
C VAL A 53 4.41 5.55 -3.61
N ALA A 54 5.28 6.56 -3.68
CA ALA A 54 4.93 7.87 -4.22
C ALA A 54 4.48 7.78 -5.68
N HIS A 55 5.24 7.06 -6.51
CA HIS A 55 4.95 6.87 -7.93
C HIS A 55 3.64 6.13 -8.15
N ALA A 56 3.38 5.05 -7.40
CA ALA A 56 2.13 4.29 -7.48
C ALA A 56 0.87 5.10 -7.11
N ASN A 57 1.03 6.16 -6.32
CA ASN A 57 -0.07 7.01 -5.86
C ASN A 57 -0.09 8.40 -6.50
N ASN A 58 0.79 8.65 -7.48
CA ASN A 58 0.95 9.96 -8.11
C ASN A 58 1.23 11.10 -7.11
N LEU A 59 2.09 10.82 -6.12
CA LEU A 59 2.53 11.74 -5.07
C LEU A 59 4.00 12.14 -5.27
N SER A 60 4.40 13.25 -4.64
CA SER A 60 5.83 13.53 -4.40
C SER A 60 6.37 12.63 -3.29
N THR A 61 7.66 12.31 -3.31
CA THR A 61 8.34 11.59 -2.22
C THR A 61 8.35 12.34 -0.90
N THR A 62 8.03 13.64 -0.92
CA THR A 62 7.92 14.52 0.25
C THR A 62 6.48 14.91 0.55
N ALA A 63 5.50 14.24 -0.05
CA ALA A 63 4.09 14.55 0.16
C ALA A 63 3.68 14.25 1.61
N ALA A 64 2.96 15.18 2.24
CA ALA A 64 2.36 14.93 3.54
C ALA A 64 1.17 13.98 3.38
N LEU A 65 1.12 12.93 4.20
CA LEU A 65 0.01 11.97 4.20
C LEU A 65 -1.06 12.39 5.20
N ALA A 66 -2.33 12.29 4.80
CA ALA A 66 -3.46 12.49 5.71
C ALA A 66 -3.79 11.19 6.44
N ASN A 67 -4.40 11.26 7.63
CA ASN A 67 -4.84 10.08 8.37
C ASN A 67 -6.00 9.36 7.63
N GLY A 68 -5.94 8.04 7.52
CA GLY A 68 -6.93 7.22 6.81
C GLY A 68 -6.88 7.30 5.29
N GLN A 69 -5.90 8.02 4.73
CA GLN A 69 -5.67 8.12 3.29
C GLN A 69 -5.36 6.73 2.72
N PRO A 70 -6.06 6.29 1.67
CA PRO A 70 -5.73 5.06 0.97
C PRO A 70 -4.44 5.25 0.15
N LEU A 71 -3.52 4.31 0.27
CA LEU A 71 -2.31 4.22 -0.54
C LEU A 71 -2.21 2.84 -1.17
N LEU A 72 -1.79 2.81 -2.43
CA LEU A 72 -1.38 1.61 -3.15
C LEU A 72 0.11 1.39 -2.88
N VAL A 73 0.45 0.26 -2.27
CA VAL A 73 1.83 -0.13 -2.01
C VAL A 73 2.20 -1.27 -2.96
N PRO A 74 3.18 -1.10 -3.86
CA PRO A 74 3.61 -2.18 -4.76
C PRO A 74 4.16 -3.38 -3.99
N LEU A 75 3.87 -4.61 -4.46
CA LEU A 75 4.37 -5.87 -3.91
C LEU A 75 5.16 -6.68 -4.96
#